data_AF-A0AAD7P142-F1
#
_entry.id   AF-A0AAD7P142-F1
#
_cell.length_a   1.000
_cell.length_b   1.000
_cell.length_c   1.000
_cell.angle_alpha   90.00
_cell.angle_beta   90.00
_cell.angle_gamma   90.00
#
_symmetry.space_group_name_H-M   'P 1'
#
loop_
_entity.id
_entity.type
_entity.pdbx_description
1 polymer ?
#
loop_
_entity_poly.entity_id
_entity_poly.type
_entity_poly.pdbx_seq_one_letter_code
_entity_poly.pdbx_strand_id
1 'polypeptide(L)'
;MFALTLFLLFCAPLYVQATGAWIDYPADGTATMTHYTIPDGFIAACGCTGASTVRRPHLAPPFLTFFVAGCQGYPTAAMSQMAYGSSTAFGPACGKCFNLTLLNTYTSDPPFFPDVVKSIVIKVTDLCPLSEAGWCSGTQTKKNPGGQYINFDMAFPSKAIPDDFFPSNASYYGYTDFGVWNVSYQTVPCLPNWAGAKNKAALGSVTNLGNESVCCPANPTGNPNDTCPSYSDDNALPYVVPLSVMNLLSQSQTRYHDECSSYAYDTHRHPCRRLFICLFIQSLTV
;
A
#
# COMPACT_ATOMS: atom_id res chain seq x y z
N MET A 1 23.28 -55.28 -35.07
CA MET A 1 21.96 -54.79 -34.63
C MET A 1 22.10 -54.27 -33.21
N PHE A 2 21.82 -52.96 -33.04
CA PHE A 2 21.36 -52.17 -31.88
C PHE A 2 21.67 -52.68 -30.45
N ALA A 3 22.09 -51.88 -29.48
CA ALA A 3 21.70 -50.50 -29.22
C ALA A 3 22.74 -49.76 -28.35
N LEU A 4 23.02 -48.51 -28.73
CA LEU A 4 23.78 -47.53 -27.97
C LEU A 4 22.77 -46.70 -27.16
N THR A 5 22.61 -46.99 -25.87
CA THR A 5 21.67 -46.28 -25.00
C THR A 5 22.31 -44.99 -24.49
N LEU A 6 21.95 -43.88 -25.14
CA LEU A 6 22.35 -42.51 -24.80
C LEU A 6 21.61 -42.07 -23.53
N PHE A 7 22.32 -42.00 -22.40
CA PHE A 7 21.82 -41.44 -21.14
C PHE A 7 21.78 -39.91 -21.24
N LEU A 8 20.66 -39.37 -21.72
CA LEU A 8 20.34 -37.94 -21.61
C LEU A 8 19.97 -37.63 -20.16
N LEU A 9 20.97 -37.30 -19.35
CA LEU A 9 20.74 -36.64 -18.07
C LEU A 9 20.12 -35.26 -18.37
N PHE A 10 18.81 -35.19 -18.24
CA PHE A 10 18.05 -33.94 -18.22
C PHE A 10 18.57 -33.09 -17.04
N CYS A 11 19.46 -32.15 -17.34
CA CYS A 11 19.81 -31.07 -16.44
C CYS A 11 18.63 -30.10 -16.44
N ALA A 12 17.55 -30.44 -15.72
CA ALA A 12 16.48 -29.51 -15.47
C ALA A 12 17.08 -28.34 -14.66
N PRO A 13 17.01 -27.09 -15.14
CA PRO A 13 17.43 -25.95 -14.33
C PRO A 13 16.55 -25.96 -13.08
N LEU A 14 17.18 -26.15 -11.92
CA LEU A 14 16.58 -25.84 -10.64
C LEU A 14 16.31 -24.35 -10.63
N TYR A 15 15.11 -23.95 -11.04
CA TYR A 15 14.59 -22.63 -10.71
C TYR A 15 14.46 -22.60 -9.20
N VAL A 16 15.49 -22.07 -8.53
CA VAL A 16 15.35 -21.59 -7.15
C VAL A 16 14.30 -20.50 -7.24
N GLN A 17 13.05 -20.85 -6.95
CA GLN A 17 12.06 -19.84 -6.62
C GLN A 17 12.62 -19.15 -5.39
N ALA A 18 13.09 -17.91 -5.58
CA ALA A 18 13.36 -17.03 -4.48
C ALA A 18 12.02 -16.83 -3.77
N THR A 19 11.77 -17.63 -2.74
CA THR A 19 10.70 -17.37 -1.76
C THR A 19 10.89 -15.92 -1.36
N GLY A 20 9.91 -15.08 -1.67
CA GLY A 20 10.01 -13.62 -1.51
C GLY A 20 10.41 -13.33 -0.08
N ALA A 21 11.67 -12.94 0.12
CA ALA A 21 12.16 -12.63 1.44
C ALA A 21 11.70 -11.19 1.70
N TRP A 22 10.45 -11.05 2.16
CA TRP A 22 9.89 -9.78 2.61
C TRP A 22 10.77 -9.20 3.72
N ILE A 23 10.81 -7.89 3.88
CA ILE A 23 11.51 -7.25 4.99
C ILE A 23 10.77 -7.62 6.27
N ASP A 24 11.47 -8.31 7.17
CA ASP A 24 11.08 -8.37 8.57
C ASP A 24 11.57 -7.10 9.25
N TYR A 25 10.65 -6.38 9.90
CA TYR A 25 10.94 -5.08 10.50
C TYR A 25 10.53 -5.08 11.98
N PRO A 26 11.35 -4.47 12.85
CA PRO A 26 11.05 -4.38 14.27
C PRO A 26 9.79 -3.54 14.54
N ALA A 27 9.28 -3.60 15.78
CA ALA A 27 8.16 -2.76 16.20
C ALA A 27 8.48 -1.25 16.10
N ASP A 28 9.75 -0.87 16.33
CA ASP A 28 10.24 0.49 16.31
C ASP A 28 11.46 0.63 15.39
N GLY A 29 11.55 1.71 14.62
CA GLY A 29 12.69 1.92 13.72
C GLY A 29 12.65 3.27 13.00
N THR A 30 13.42 3.37 11.92
CA THR A 30 13.43 4.55 11.04
C THR A 30 12.99 4.19 9.62
N ALA A 31 12.38 5.15 8.95
CA ALA A 31 11.88 5.02 7.58
C ALA A 31 11.98 6.35 6.85
N THR A 32 11.85 6.32 5.52
CA THR A 32 11.47 7.53 4.80
C THR A 32 9.95 7.68 4.80
N MET A 33 9.49 8.91 4.68
CA MET A 33 8.08 9.21 4.48
C MET A 33 7.93 10.20 3.33
N THR A 34 7.05 9.87 2.41
CA THR A 34 6.62 10.73 1.29
C THR A 34 5.13 10.95 1.39
N HIS A 35 4.55 11.63 0.40
CA HIS A 35 3.12 11.71 0.26
C HIS A 35 2.65 11.58 -1.19
N TYR A 36 1.41 11.10 -1.33
CA TYR A 36 0.72 10.97 -2.59
C TYR A 36 -0.76 11.33 -2.44
N THR A 37 -1.40 11.61 -3.56
CA THR A 37 -2.85 11.87 -3.61
C THR A 37 -3.60 10.60 -4.01
N ILE A 38 -4.72 10.34 -3.34
CA ILE A 38 -5.60 9.19 -3.61
C ILE A 38 -7.05 9.70 -3.82
N PRO A 39 -7.83 9.17 -4.76
CA PRO A 39 -9.22 9.61 -4.92
C PRO A 39 -10.09 9.29 -3.69
N ASP A 40 -11.08 10.16 -3.42
CA ASP A 40 -12.09 9.92 -2.39
C ASP A 40 -12.79 8.57 -2.63
N GLY A 41 -12.78 7.69 -1.63
CA GLY A 41 -13.41 6.38 -1.70
C GLY A 41 -12.71 5.32 -2.52
N PHE A 42 -11.47 5.58 -2.93
CA PHE A 42 -10.62 4.57 -3.56
C PHE A 42 -10.41 3.36 -2.64
N ILE A 43 -10.57 2.17 -3.21
CA ILE A 43 -10.26 0.90 -2.55
C ILE A 43 -8.80 0.58 -2.85
N ALA A 44 -7.93 0.85 -1.89
CA ALA A 44 -6.50 0.62 -1.95
C ALA A 44 -6.13 -0.89 -1.91
N ALA A 45 -4.84 -1.22 -2.06
CA ALA A 45 -4.36 -2.59 -2.22
C ALA A 45 -4.78 -3.57 -1.10
N CYS A 46 -5.00 -3.08 0.14
CA CYS A 46 -5.52 -3.91 1.21
C CYS A 46 -7.00 -4.33 1.04
N GLY A 47 -7.68 -3.84 0.00
CA GLY A 47 -9.01 -4.28 -0.47
C GLY A 47 -10.18 -4.06 0.49
N CYS A 48 -9.95 -3.40 1.63
CA CYS A 48 -10.89 -3.39 2.75
C CYS A 48 -12.12 -2.51 2.55
N THR A 49 -11.93 -1.20 2.45
CA THR A 49 -13.02 -0.23 2.48
C THR A 49 -12.57 1.09 1.89
N GLY A 50 -13.31 1.61 0.89
CA GLY A 50 -13.14 2.99 0.46
C GLY A 50 -13.41 3.99 1.60
N ALA A 51 -14.18 3.63 2.63
CA ALA A 51 -14.50 4.55 3.73
C ALA A 51 -13.30 5.03 4.57
N SER A 52 -12.13 4.38 4.46
CA SER A 52 -10.87 4.90 5.02
C SER A 52 -10.36 6.15 4.27
N THR A 53 -10.73 6.27 2.99
CA THR A 53 -10.37 7.34 2.06
C THR A 53 -11.57 8.25 1.71
N VAL A 54 -12.79 8.01 2.23
CA VAL A 54 -14.01 8.81 1.93
C VAL A 54 -14.20 10.00 2.88
N ARG A 55 -14.64 11.13 2.31
CA ARG A 55 -15.31 12.26 2.99
C ARG A 55 -16.69 11.88 3.55
N ARG A 56 -16.97 12.10 4.84
CA ARG A 56 -18.36 11.99 5.33
C ARG A 56 -19.30 12.95 4.58
N PRO A 57 -20.45 12.48 4.06
CA PRO A 57 -21.52 13.36 3.61
C PRO A 57 -22.36 13.76 4.82
N HIS A 58 -21.86 14.71 5.60
CA HIS A 58 -22.74 15.41 6.52
C HIS A 58 -22.43 16.89 6.43
N LEU A 59 -23.34 17.62 5.75
CA LEU A 59 -23.50 19.08 5.76
C LEU A 59 -22.71 19.91 4.73
N ALA A 60 -22.44 19.42 3.51
CA ALA A 60 -22.05 20.33 2.42
C ALA A 60 -23.29 20.77 1.61
N PRO A 61 -23.65 22.07 1.57
CA PRO A 61 -24.74 22.56 0.74
C PRO A 61 -24.43 22.43 -0.75
N PRO A 62 -25.47 22.31 -1.62
CA PRO A 62 -25.30 21.85 -3.00
C PRO A 62 -24.80 22.92 -3.99
N PHE A 63 -24.36 24.11 -3.56
CA PHE A 63 -24.05 25.20 -4.48
C PHE A 63 -22.72 25.87 -4.14
N LEU A 64 -21.81 25.85 -5.13
CA LEU A 64 -20.49 26.47 -5.18
C LEU A 64 -19.42 25.88 -4.24
N THR A 65 -18.53 25.07 -4.82
CA THR A 65 -17.11 25.48 -4.97
C THR A 65 -16.38 24.49 -5.87
N PHE A 66 -15.46 25.02 -6.65
CA PHE A 66 -14.47 24.32 -7.44
C PHE A 66 -13.64 23.43 -6.48
N PHE A 67 -14.02 22.15 -6.33
CA PHE A 67 -13.38 21.24 -5.38
C PHE A 67 -12.09 20.68 -5.99
N VAL A 68 -10.94 21.06 -5.43
CA VAL A 68 -9.72 20.27 -5.56
C VAL A 68 -10.02 18.90 -4.95
N ALA A 69 -10.01 17.86 -5.77
CA ALA A 69 -10.20 16.47 -5.37
C ALA A 69 -8.97 15.99 -4.58
N GLY A 70 -8.87 16.42 -3.32
CA GLY A 70 -7.96 15.85 -2.31
C GLY A 70 -8.74 14.90 -1.39
N CYS A 71 -8.13 13.79 -1.04
CA CYS A 71 -8.65 12.66 -0.25
C CYS A 71 -8.99 13.03 1.20
N GLN A 72 -10.26 13.08 1.59
CA GLN A 72 -10.66 13.63 2.91
C GLN A 72 -10.97 12.57 3.96
N GLY A 73 -10.17 11.50 3.99
CA GLY A 73 -10.31 10.36 4.90
C GLY A 73 -9.58 10.49 6.24
N TYR A 74 -9.23 9.34 6.84
CA TYR A 74 -8.36 9.25 8.02
C TYR A 74 -6.88 9.14 7.59
N PRO A 75 -5.89 9.30 8.49
CA PRO A 75 -4.49 9.20 8.10
C PRO A 75 -4.16 7.77 7.68
N THR A 76 -3.83 7.58 6.40
CA THR A 76 -3.47 6.29 5.82
C THR A 76 -2.18 6.41 5.02
N ALA A 77 -1.50 5.29 4.81
CA ALA A 77 -0.30 5.25 3.98
C ALA A 77 -0.23 3.99 3.12
N ALA A 78 0.47 4.12 2.00
CA ALA A 78 1.02 3.00 1.28
C ALA A 78 2.38 2.62 1.90
N MET A 79 2.64 1.33 2.10
CA MET A 79 3.93 0.87 2.61
C MET A 79 4.77 0.30 1.47
N SER A 80 6.09 0.54 1.48
CA SER A 80 7.01 0.00 0.47
C SER A 80 6.88 -1.52 0.38
N GLN A 81 6.70 -2.04 -0.84
CA GLN A 81 6.33 -3.42 -1.16
C GLN A 81 7.02 -4.50 -0.33
N MET A 82 8.34 -4.38 -0.17
CA MET A 82 9.11 -5.39 0.54
C MET A 82 8.75 -5.46 2.03
N ALA A 83 8.37 -4.34 2.66
CA ALA A 83 7.87 -4.31 4.03
C ALA A 83 6.33 -4.45 4.10
N TYR A 84 5.61 -4.13 3.02
CA TYR A 84 4.19 -4.43 2.91
C TYR A 84 3.92 -5.95 2.94
N GLY A 85 4.84 -6.72 2.36
CA GLY A 85 4.87 -8.18 2.37
C GLY A 85 4.03 -8.82 1.28
N SER A 86 3.79 -8.13 0.17
CA SER A 86 3.20 -8.68 -1.05
C SER A 86 3.47 -7.74 -2.23
N SER A 87 3.61 -8.29 -3.44
CA SER A 87 3.75 -7.54 -4.70
C SER A 87 2.44 -7.10 -5.34
N THR A 88 1.29 -7.59 -4.84
CA THR A 88 -0.03 -7.21 -5.35
C THR A 88 -1.12 -7.53 -4.33
N ALA A 89 -2.25 -6.82 -4.37
CA ALA A 89 -3.35 -7.00 -3.42
C ALA A 89 -2.88 -6.88 -1.95
N PHE A 90 -3.37 -7.72 -1.04
CA PHE A 90 -3.12 -7.61 0.40
C PHE A 90 -1.81 -8.27 0.84
N GLY A 91 -1.22 -7.73 1.90
CA GLY A 91 -0.06 -8.30 2.57
C GLY A 91 -0.13 -8.17 4.10
N PRO A 92 0.82 -8.77 4.84
CA PRO A 92 0.85 -8.74 6.30
C PRO A 92 0.88 -7.34 6.94
N ALA A 93 1.31 -6.31 6.21
CA ALA A 93 1.26 -4.94 6.73
C ALA A 93 -0.15 -4.34 6.75
N CYS A 94 -1.07 -4.88 5.97
CA CYS A 94 -2.42 -4.34 5.86
C CYS A 94 -3.12 -4.27 7.20
N GLY A 95 -3.65 -3.08 7.48
CA GLY A 95 -4.40 -2.81 8.69
C GLY A 95 -3.54 -2.45 9.90
N LYS A 96 -2.21 -2.64 9.86
CA LYS A 96 -1.31 -2.22 10.93
C LYS A 96 -1.31 -0.69 11.06
N CYS A 97 -1.18 -0.21 12.29
CA CYS A 97 -1.04 1.21 12.57
C CYS A 97 0.36 1.55 13.09
N PHE A 98 0.85 2.70 12.63
CA PHE A 98 2.18 3.19 12.97
C PHE A 98 2.08 4.63 13.45
N ASN A 99 2.70 4.94 14.57
CA ASN A 99 2.98 6.31 14.97
C ASN A 99 4.25 6.77 14.27
N LEU A 100 4.12 7.67 13.30
CA LEU A 100 5.23 8.24 12.54
C LEU A 100 5.60 9.60 13.13
N THR A 101 6.87 9.83 13.39
CA THR A 101 7.39 11.08 13.95
C THR A 101 8.39 11.73 13.01
N LEU A 102 8.17 12.99 12.66
CA LEU A 102 9.06 13.76 11.78
C LEU A 102 10.40 14.03 12.47
N LEU A 103 11.50 13.62 11.83
CA LEU A 103 12.85 13.86 12.34
C LEU A 103 13.51 15.05 11.62
N ASN A 104 13.61 14.96 10.29
CA ASN A 104 14.24 15.96 9.46
C ASN A 104 13.93 15.75 7.97
N THR A 105 14.24 16.74 7.14
CA THR A 105 14.33 16.58 5.69
C THR A 105 15.79 16.74 5.28
N TYR A 106 16.30 15.81 4.49
CA TYR A 106 17.71 15.76 4.08
C TYR A 106 17.88 16.12 2.60
N THR A 107 16.79 16.28 1.86
CA THR A 107 16.77 16.72 0.47
C THR A 107 16.79 18.24 0.34
N SER A 108 16.50 18.98 1.42
CA SER A 108 16.71 20.43 1.47
C SER A 108 18.18 20.75 1.72
N ASP A 109 18.62 21.92 1.25
CA ASP A 109 19.96 22.45 1.50
C ASP A 109 19.87 23.83 2.17
N PRO A 110 20.31 23.97 3.44
CA PRO A 110 20.73 22.89 4.36
C PRO A 110 19.55 21.97 4.78
N PRO A 111 19.83 20.78 5.35
CA PRO A 111 18.80 19.91 5.91
C PRO A 111 17.90 20.64 6.91
N PHE A 112 16.58 20.44 6.82
CA PHE A 112 15.61 21.08 7.71
C PHE A 112 15.32 20.20 8.92
N PHE A 113 15.39 20.81 10.11
CA PHE A 113 15.03 20.20 11.38
C PHE A 113 13.87 21.01 11.99
N PRO A 114 12.72 20.39 12.25
CA PRO A 114 11.57 21.12 12.77
C PRO A 114 11.78 21.50 14.24
N ASP A 115 11.48 22.76 14.59
CA ASP A 115 11.52 23.23 15.98
C ASP A 115 10.51 22.49 16.87
N VAL A 116 9.38 22.10 16.27
CA VAL A 116 8.32 21.32 16.92
C VAL A 116 8.21 19.98 16.23
N VAL A 117 8.55 18.92 16.96
CA VAL A 117 8.42 17.54 16.50
C VAL A 117 6.94 17.15 16.44
N LYS A 118 6.47 16.78 15.24
CA LYS A 118 5.11 16.34 15.00
C LYS A 118 5.06 14.83 14.77
N SER A 119 4.01 14.20 15.28
CA SER A 119 3.74 12.78 15.07
C SER A 119 2.31 12.55 14.62
N ILE A 120 2.10 11.47 13.86
CA ILE A 120 0.76 11.06 13.42
C ILE A 120 0.65 9.55 13.38
N VAL A 121 -0.51 9.05 13.82
CA VAL A 121 -0.82 7.63 13.71
C VAL A 121 -1.51 7.38 12.38
N ILE A 122 -0.83 6.63 11.50
CA ILE A 122 -1.37 6.18 10.21
C ILE A 122 -1.83 4.74 10.30
N LYS A 123 -2.69 4.35 9.37
CA LYS A 123 -3.02 2.95 9.08
C LYS A 123 -2.50 2.58 7.69
N VAL A 124 -1.83 1.44 7.56
CA VAL A 124 -1.43 0.91 6.25
C VAL A 124 -2.66 0.36 5.54
N THR A 125 -3.00 0.96 4.41
CA THR A 125 -4.15 0.55 3.59
C THR A 125 -3.76 0.27 2.14
N ASP A 126 -2.55 0.61 1.75
CA ASP A 126 -2.13 0.53 0.36
C ASP A 126 -0.69 0.00 0.21
N LEU A 127 -0.36 -0.33 -1.04
CA LEU A 127 0.93 -0.83 -1.46
C LEU A 127 1.67 0.27 -2.22
N CYS A 128 2.92 0.53 -1.84
CA CYS A 128 3.83 1.29 -2.69
C CYS A 128 4.75 0.30 -3.45
N PRO A 129 4.52 0.06 -4.75
CA PRO A 129 5.19 -1.00 -5.51
C PRO A 129 6.72 -0.86 -5.51
N LEU A 130 7.41 -2.00 -5.58
CA LEU A 130 8.86 -2.01 -5.69
C LEU A 130 9.27 -1.44 -7.05
N SER A 131 10.17 -0.46 -7.01
CA SER A 131 10.75 0.17 -8.19
C SER A 131 12.29 0.07 -8.15
N GLU A 132 12.93 0.17 -9.33
CA GLU A 132 14.39 0.17 -9.40
C GLU A 132 15.00 1.38 -8.66
N ALA A 133 14.33 2.54 -8.79
CA ALA A 133 14.69 3.83 -8.21
C ALA A 133 13.50 4.45 -7.46
N GLY A 134 13.76 5.47 -6.63
CA GLY A 134 12.74 6.16 -5.84
C GLY A 134 12.59 5.62 -4.42
N TRP A 135 11.59 6.13 -3.69
CA TRP A 135 11.50 5.96 -2.24
C TRP A 135 11.07 4.55 -1.79
N CYS A 136 10.28 3.85 -2.60
CA CYS A 136 9.83 2.49 -2.31
C CYS A 136 10.76 1.40 -2.87
N SER A 137 11.99 1.75 -3.27
CA SER A 137 12.97 0.84 -3.85
C SER A 137 13.72 -0.03 -2.83
N GLY A 138 13.40 0.10 -1.53
CA GLY A 138 14.02 -0.68 -0.45
C GLY A 138 13.78 -2.18 -0.58
N THR A 139 14.83 -2.97 -0.35
CA THR A 139 14.81 -4.44 -0.28
C THR A 139 15.54 -4.90 0.98
N GLN A 140 15.59 -6.20 1.27
CA GLN A 140 16.34 -6.70 2.43
C GLN A 140 17.83 -6.31 2.43
N THR A 141 18.42 -6.13 1.24
CA THR A 141 19.86 -5.87 1.08
C THR A 141 20.15 -4.48 0.55
N LYS A 142 19.14 -3.76 0.05
CA LYS A 142 19.29 -2.44 -0.57
C LYS A 142 18.41 -1.41 0.14
N LYS A 143 19.01 -0.31 0.57
CA LYS A 143 18.29 0.86 1.08
C LYS A 143 17.79 1.74 -0.07
N ASN A 144 16.71 2.48 0.16
CA ASN A 144 16.25 3.51 -0.76
C ASN A 144 17.20 4.73 -0.78
N PRO A 145 16.98 5.75 -1.63
CA PRO A 145 17.85 6.92 -1.71
C PRO A 145 17.98 7.73 -0.40
N GLY A 146 17.05 7.55 0.54
CA GLY A 146 17.09 8.14 1.88
C GLY A 146 17.86 7.31 2.91
N GLY A 147 18.49 6.22 2.50
CA GLY A 147 19.25 5.34 3.40
C GLY A 147 18.37 4.46 4.30
N GLN A 148 17.08 4.29 3.96
CA GLN A 148 16.11 3.52 4.74
C GLN A 148 15.63 2.29 3.97
N TYR A 149 15.24 1.25 4.69
CA TYR A 149 14.67 0.02 4.10
C TYR A 149 13.17 0.13 3.83
N ILE A 150 12.49 1.04 4.53
CA ILE A 150 11.05 1.20 4.53
C ILE A 150 10.71 2.60 4.08
N ASN A 151 9.68 2.72 3.25
CA ASN A 151 9.00 3.98 2.97
C ASN A 151 7.52 3.89 3.34
N PHE A 152 7.01 4.94 3.98
CA PHE A 152 5.58 5.19 4.11
C PHE A 152 5.21 6.32 3.14
N ASP A 153 4.36 6.03 2.16
CA ASP A 153 3.82 7.05 1.27
C ASP A 153 2.45 7.46 1.80
N MET A 154 2.38 8.61 2.48
CA MET A 154 1.19 9.04 3.20
C MET A 154 0.15 9.61 2.23
N ALA A 155 -1.11 9.20 2.37
CA ALA A 155 -2.21 9.81 1.64
C ALA A 155 -2.44 11.24 2.15
N PHE A 156 -2.03 12.24 1.37
CA PHE A 156 -2.09 13.66 1.74
C PHE A 156 -2.34 14.53 0.49
N PRO A 157 -3.12 15.62 0.60
CA PRO A 157 -3.78 16.16 1.80
C PRO A 157 -4.92 15.26 2.31
N SER A 158 -5.22 15.36 3.60
CA SER A 158 -6.36 14.69 4.23
C SER A 158 -6.91 15.48 5.40
N LYS A 159 -8.24 15.53 5.57
CA LYS A 159 -8.90 16.30 6.65
C LYS A 159 -8.50 15.87 8.06
N ALA A 160 -8.10 14.62 8.22
CA ALA A 160 -7.66 14.10 9.51
C ALA A 160 -6.17 14.37 9.78
N ILE A 161 -5.46 14.95 8.82
CA ILE A 161 -4.07 15.35 8.93
C ILE A 161 -4.07 16.89 8.97
N PRO A 162 -3.50 17.52 10.00
CA PRO A 162 -3.39 18.98 10.05
C PRO A 162 -2.68 19.52 8.80
N ASP A 163 -3.16 20.63 8.24
CA ASP A 163 -2.54 21.26 7.06
C ASP A 163 -1.09 21.68 7.33
N ASP A 164 -0.75 21.95 8.58
CA ASP A 164 0.58 22.32 9.04
C ASP A 164 1.43 21.10 9.47
N PHE A 165 0.95 19.87 9.28
CA PHE A 165 1.64 18.65 9.72
C PHE A 165 3.06 18.54 9.17
N PHE A 166 3.27 19.00 7.93
CA PHE A 166 4.59 19.17 7.33
C PHE A 166 5.09 20.60 7.56
N PRO A 167 5.86 20.87 8.63
CA PRO A 167 6.38 22.20 8.89
C PRO A 167 7.39 22.59 7.81
N SER A 168 7.46 23.88 7.51
CA SER A 168 8.43 24.45 6.59
C SER A 168 8.80 25.87 6.98
N ASN A 169 9.92 26.35 6.42
CA ASN A 169 10.32 27.75 6.48
C ASN A 169 10.40 28.28 5.06
N ALA A 170 9.23 28.58 4.47
CA ALA A 170 9.12 29.03 3.09
C ALA A 170 9.93 30.30 2.80
N SER A 171 10.05 31.20 3.77
CA SER A 171 10.86 32.41 3.64
C SER A 171 12.35 32.12 3.46
N TYR A 172 12.85 31.01 4.03
CA TYR A 172 14.25 30.60 3.93
C TYR A 172 14.50 29.68 2.72
N TYR A 173 13.66 28.66 2.52
CA TYR A 173 13.86 27.64 1.50
C TYR A 173 13.24 27.99 0.14
N GLY A 174 12.26 28.90 0.09
CA GLY A 174 11.52 29.26 -1.12
C GLY A 174 10.38 28.31 -1.48
N TYR A 175 10.09 27.30 -0.65
CA TYR A 175 9.01 26.35 -0.85
C TYR A 175 8.47 25.82 0.49
N THR A 176 7.25 25.30 0.49
CA THR A 176 6.54 24.82 1.69
C THR A 176 6.56 23.31 1.87
N ASP A 177 6.88 22.56 0.81
CA ASP A 177 6.87 21.11 0.81
C ASP A 177 8.25 20.56 0.44
N PHE A 178 8.87 19.86 1.38
CA PHE A 178 10.16 19.20 1.18
C PHE A 178 10.06 17.87 0.43
N GLY A 179 8.84 17.35 0.23
CA GLY A 179 8.53 16.13 -0.52
C GLY A 179 8.88 14.82 0.21
N VAL A 180 9.99 14.77 0.95
CA VAL A 180 10.44 13.58 1.68
C VAL A 180 10.98 13.93 3.06
N TRP A 181 10.64 13.08 4.02
CA TRP A 181 11.04 13.17 5.41
C TRP A 181 11.75 11.91 5.86
N ASN A 182 12.73 12.07 6.73
CA ASN A 182 13.19 10.99 7.59
C ASN A 182 12.26 10.94 8.80
N VAL A 183 11.77 9.75 9.14
CA VAL A 183 10.84 9.55 10.25
C VAL A 183 11.30 8.42 11.15
N SER A 184 10.98 8.50 12.43
CA SER A 184 10.89 7.30 13.27
C SER A 184 9.48 6.74 13.18
N TYR A 185 9.36 5.42 13.27
CA TYR A 185 8.08 4.74 13.36
C TYR A 185 8.02 3.88 14.61
N GLN A 186 6.82 3.73 15.15
CA GLN A 186 6.48 2.77 16.18
C GLN A 186 5.17 2.09 15.81
N THR A 187 5.14 0.76 15.84
CA THR A 187 3.92 -0.02 15.67
C THR A 187 3.03 0.21 16.89
N VAL A 188 1.79 0.62 16.68
CA VAL A 188 0.83 0.91 17.76
C VAL A 188 -0.51 0.23 17.50
N PRO A 189 -1.28 -0.14 18.55
CA PRO A 189 -2.64 -0.62 18.36
C PRO A 189 -3.52 0.44 17.67
N CYS A 190 -4.25 0.06 16.63
CA CYS A 190 -5.12 0.98 15.89
C CYS A 190 -6.27 1.52 16.73
N LEU A 191 -6.94 0.66 17.52
CA LEU A 191 -8.19 1.01 18.21
C LEU A 191 -8.10 2.24 19.13
N PRO A 192 -7.08 2.37 20.01
CA PRO A 192 -6.95 3.55 20.83
C PRO A 192 -6.24 4.73 20.14
N ASN A 193 -5.44 4.49 19.09
CA ASN A 193 -4.50 5.49 18.59
C ASN A 193 -4.85 6.08 17.21
N TRP A 194 -5.54 5.33 16.35
CA TRP A 194 -5.85 5.79 14.99
C TRP A 194 -7.14 6.58 14.96
N ALA A 195 -7.13 7.78 14.36
CA ALA A 195 -8.29 8.66 14.31
C ALA A 195 -9.54 8.00 13.66
N GLY A 196 -9.32 7.06 12.75
CA GLY A 196 -10.38 6.29 12.08
C GLY A 196 -11.00 5.17 12.91
N ALA A 197 -10.44 4.85 14.08
CA ALA A 197 -10.80 3.66 14.84
C ALA A 197 -12.27 3.62 15.31
N LYS A 198 -12.89 4.78 15.53
CA LYS A 198 -14.30 4.86 15.96
C LYS A 198 -15.28 4.70 14.79
N ASN A 199 -14.79 4.71 13.55
CA ASN A 199 -15.62 4.55 12.37
C ASN A 199 -15.54 3.11 11.85
N LYS A 200 -16.56 2.31 12.14
CA LYS A 200 -16.64 0.90 11.70
C LYS A 200 -16.46 0.74 10.18
N ALA A 201 -16.91 1.70 9.39
CA ALA A 201 -16.76 1.65 7.94
C ALA A 201 -15.32 1.92 7.47
N ALA A 202 -14.48 2.58 8.27
CA ALA A 202 -13.07 2.84 7.96
C ALA A 202 -12.10 1.80 8.57
N LEU A 203 -12.59 0.93 9.45
CA LEU A 203 -11.74 -0.07 10.08
C LEU A 203 -11.33 -1.19 9.11
N GLY A 204 -12.09 -1.43 8.03
CA GLY A 204 -11.99 -2.71 7.35
C GLY A 204 -12.60 -3.81 8.21
N SER A 205 -13.50 -4.60 7.65
CA SER A 205 -14.08 -5.72 8.37
C SER A 205 -14.09 -6.92 7.45
N VAL A 206 -13.39 -7.96 7.85
CA VAL A 206 -13.71 -9.31 7.45
C VAL A 206 -13.86 -10.18 8.68
N THR A 207 -14.77 -11.12 8.53
CA THR A 207 -14.98 -12.27 9.41
C THR A 207 -14.23 -13.51 8.91
N ASN A 208 -13.47 -13.41 7.82
CA ASN A 208 -12.73 -14.50 7.19
C ASN A 208 -11.32 -14.02 6.80
N LEU A 209 -10.29 -14.78 7.17
CA LEU A 209 -8.87 -14.47 6.89
C LEU A 209 -8.22 -15.47 5.93
N GLY A 210 -9.02 -16.31 5.28
CA GLY A 210 -8.51 -17.24 4.26
C GLY A 210 -8.02 -16.51 3.00
N ASN A 211 -7.41 -17.28 2.10
CA ASN A 211 -6.75 -16.78 0.88
C ASN A 211 -7.71 -16.07 -0.11
N GLU A 212 -9.02 -16.21 0.08
CA GLU A 212 -10.07 -15.50 -0.68
C GLU A 212 -10.52 -14.18 -0.02
N SER A 213 -10.00 -13.88 1.18
CA SER A 213 -10.32 -12.64 1.87
C SER A 213 -9.57 -11.48 1.25
N VAL A 214 -10.30 -10.62 0.56
CA VAL A 214 -9.79 -9.36 0.02
C VAL A 214 -9.56 -8.28 1.08
N CYS A 215 -9.85 -8.56 2.35
CA CYS A 215 -9.72 -7.57 3.43
C CYS A 215 -8.87 -8.12 4.58
N CYS A 216 -8.19 -7.22 5.28
CA CYS A 216 -7.37 -7.53 6.45
C CYS A 216 -8.03 -7.08 7.75
N PRO A 217 -7.61 -7.65 8.90
CA PRO A 217 -8.16 -7.30 10.20
C PRO A 217 -8.10 -5.81 10.50
N ALA A 218 -9.08 -5.35 11.28
CA ALA A 218 -9.18 -3.95 11.67
C ALA A 218 -7.99 -3.45 12.51
N ASN A 219 -7.37 -4.37 13.27
CA ASN A 219 -6.31 -4.12 14.24
C ASN A 219 -5.43 -5.39 14.39
N PRO A 220 -4.61 -5.72 13.40
CA PRO A 220 -3.69 -6.86 13.47
C PRO A 220 -2.66 -6.65 14.59
N THR A 221 -2.41 -7.67 15.40
CA THR A 221 -1.37 -7.64 16.45
C THR A 221 -0.01 -8.13 15.96
N GLY A 222 0.06 -8.63 14.72
CA GLY A 222 1.23 -9.31 14.17
C GLY A 222 1.23 -10.82 14.43
N ASN A 223 0.16 -11.35 15.03
CA ASN A 223 -0.05 -12.77 15.15
C ASN A 223 -0.52 -13.33 13.79
N PRO A 224 -0.05 -14.51 13.34
CA PRO A 224 -0.56 -15.15 12.13
C PRO A 224 -2.09 -15.31 12.07
N ASN A 225 -2.77 -15.40 13.23
CA ASN A 225 -4.21 -15.55 13.32
C ASN A 225 -5.00 -14.24 13.13
N ASP A 226 -4.33 -13.09 13.16
CA ASP A 226 -4.95 -11.77 13.02
C ASP A 226 -4.20 -10.84 12.08
N THR A 227 -3.33 -11.41 11.25
CA THR A 227 -2.54 -10.72 10.23
C THR A 227 -2.87 -11.35 8.88
N CYS A 228 -3.01 -10.53 7.83
CA CYS A 228 -3.21 -11.06 6.49
C CYS A 228 -2.01 -11.89 6.03
N PRO A 229 -2.24 -13.01 5.32
CA PRO A 229 -1.16 -13.66 4.59
C PRO A 229 -0.67 -12.76 3.46
N SER A 230 0.47 -13.13 2.87
CA SER A 230 0.92 -12.52 1.62
C SER A 230 0.11 -13.11 0.46
N TYR A 231 -0.68 -12.28 -0.22
CA TYR A 231 -1.37 -12.72 -1.43
C TYR A 231 -0.38 -13.27 -2.47
N SER A 232 0.80 -12.65 -2.58
CA SER A 232 1.82 -13.08 -3.52
C SER A 232 2.37 -14.46 -3.18
N ASP A 233 2.63 -14.76 -1.92
CA ASP A 233 3.15 -16.07 -1.51
C ASP A 233 2.09 -17.16 -1.72
N ASP A 234 0.84 -16.87 -1.36
CA ASP A 234 -0.30 -17.79 -1.53
C ASP A 234 -0.56 -18.14 -3.00
N ASN A 235 -0.20 -17.23 -3.92
CA ASN A 235 -0.38 -17.39 -5.36
C ASN A 235 0.93 -17.64 -6.12
N ALA A 236 2.03 -17.92 -5.42
CA ALA A 236 3.36 -18.14 -5.99
C ALA A 236 3.82 -17.03 -6.96
N LEU A 237 3.43 -15.78 -6.69
CA LEU A 237 3.80 -14.62 -7.48
C LEU A 237 5.17 -14.10 -7.04
N PRO A 238 6.05 -13.74 -7.98
CA PRO A 238 7.34 -13.17 -7.63
C PRO A 238 7.17 -11.77 -7.01
N TYR A 239 8.09 -11.41 -6.11
CA TYR A 239 8.13 -10.06 -5.56
C TYR A 239 8.59 -9.04 -6.62
N VAL A 240 9.46 -9.43 -7.56
CA VAL A 240 9.73 -8.65 -8.77
C VAL A 240 8.92 -9.25 -9.90
N VAL A 241 7.89 -8.55 -10.36
CA VAL A 241 7.20 -8.92 -11.59
C VAL A 241 8.13 -8.51 -12.74
N PRO A 242 8.67 -9.45 -13.55
CA PRO A 242 9.46 -9.07 -14.71
C PRO A 242 8.63 -8.18 -15.63
N LEU A 243 9.27 -7.20 -16.29
CA LEU A 243 8.59 -6.22 -17.16
C LEU A 243 7.66 -6.88 -18.21
N SER A 244 8.00 -8.10 -18.64
CA SER A 244 7.20 -8.90 -19.58
C SER A 244 5.83 -9.32 -19.03
N VAL A 245 5.69 -9.51 -17.72
CA VAL A 245 4.43 -9.90 -17.06
C VAL A 245 3.60 -8.66 -16.67
N MET A 246 4.25 -7.53 -16.37
CA MET A 246 3.56 -6.25 -16.09
C MET A 246 2.67 -5.78 -17.25
N ASN A 247 3.11 -5.96 -18.49
CA ASN A 247 2.32 -5.57 -19.68
C ASN A 247 1.05 -6.41 -19.87
N LEU A 248 1.01 -7.64 -19.34
CA LEU A 248 -0.16 -8.51 -19.37
C LEU A 248 -1.13 -8.18 -18.22
N LEU A 249 -0.60 -7.89 -17.02
CA LEU A 249 -1.40 -7.53 -15.85
C LEU A 249 -1.97 -6.11 -15.91
N SER A 250 -1.25 -5.15 -16.50
CA SER A 250 -1.79 -3.80 -16.67
C SER A 250 -3.00 -3.81 -17.60
N GLN A 251 -2.94 -4.57 -18.71
CA GLN A 251 -4.04 -4.71 -19.67
C GLN A 251 -5.28 -5.42 -19.11
N SER A 252 -5.15 -6.22 -18.05
CA SER A 252 -6.28 -6.84 -17.36
C SER A 252 -6.87 -5.91 -16.29
N GLN A 253 -6.04 -5.12 -15.59
CA GLN A 253 -6.49 -4.12 -14.62
C GLN A 253 -7.19 -2.93 -15.28
N THR A 254 -6.72 -2.41 -16.42
CA THR A 254 -7.43 -1.31 -17.13
C THR A 254 -8.81 -1.77 -17.61
N ARG A 255 -8.90 -3.00 -18.14
CA ARG A 255 -10.18 -3.59 -18.56
C ARG A 255 -11.16 -3.77 -17.39
N TYR A 256 -10.68 -4.19 -16.22
CA TYR A 256 -11.50 -4.30 -15.02
C TYR A 256 -12.03 -2.94 -14.53
N HIS A 257 -11.19 -1.90 -14.59
CA HIS A 257 -11.56 -0.53 -14.18
C HIS A 257 -12.60 0.11 -15.12
N ASP A 258 -12.47 -0.12 -16.42
CA ASP A 258 -13.43 0.37 -17.44
C ASP A 258 -14.78 -0.36 -17.31
N GLU A 259 -14.76 -1.68 -17.11
CA GLU A 259 -15.99 -2.45 -16.92
C GLU A 259 -16.69 -2.08 -15.61
N CYS A 260 -15.99 -1.99 -14.47
CA CYS A 260 -16.64 -1.62 -13.20
C CYS A 260 -17.16 -0.18 -13.18
N SER A 261 -16.50 0.76 -13.86
CA SER A 261 -16.99 2.15 -13.99
C SER A 261 -18.26 2.23 -14.84
N SER A 262 -18.44 1.34 -15.82
CA SER A 262 -19.66 1.29 -16.65
C SER A 262 -20.89 0.74 -15.91
N TYR A 263 -20.70 -0.09 -14.87
CA TYR A 263 -21.81 -0.70 -14.10
C TYR A 263 -22.23 0.09 -12.85
N ALA A 264 -21.46 1.10 -12.43
CA ALA A 264 -21.80 1.91 -11.25
C ALA A 264 -23.05 2.80 -11.42
N TYR A 265 -23.64 2.87 -12.62
CA TYR A 265 -24.87 3.62 -12.91
C TYR A 265 -26.16 2.79 -12.84
N ASP A 266 -26.10 1.46 -12.71
CA ASP A 266 -27.30 0.61 -12.64
C ASP A 266 -27.53 0.09 -11.22
N THR A 267 -28.55 0.64 -10.56
CA THR A 267 -28.84 0.41 -9.13
C THR A 267 -29.56 -0.93 -8.85
N HIS A 268 -29.74 -1.81 -9.85
CA HIS A 268 -30.62 -2.97 -9.68
C HIS A 268 -30.09 -4.37 -9.98
N ARG A 269 -28.80 -4.60 -10.26
CA ARG A 269 -28.24 -5.97 -10.30
C ARG A 269 -26.81 -6.03 -9.76
N HIS A 270 -26.50 -7.10 -9.02
CA HIS A 270 -25.14 -7.45 -8.60
C HIS A 270 -24.53 -8.50 -9.56
N PRO A 271 -23.58 -8.17 -10.45
CA PRO A 271 -22.86 -9.17 -11.24
C PRO A 271 -21.35 -9.22 -10.97
N CYS A 272 -20.75 -8.33 -10.16
CA CYS A 272 -19.29 -8.31 -9.95
C CYS A 272 -18.72 -9.58 -9.29
N ARG A 273 -19.55 -10.49 -8.78
CA ARG A 273 -19.11 -11.73 -8.13
C ARG A 273 -18.71 -12.87 -9.08
N ARG A 274 -19.10 -12.83 -10.37
CA ARG A 274 -18.85 -13.95 -11.31
C ARG A 274 -17.72 -13.68 -12.31
N LEU A 275 -17.36 -12.44 -12.59
CA LEU A 275 -16.37 -12.11 -13.63
C LEU A 275 -14.92 -12.33 -13.19
N PHE A 276 -14.65 -12.23 -11.88
CA PHE A 276 -13.32 -12.46 -11.29
C PHE A 276 -12.76 -13.86 -11.57
N ILE A 277 -13.64 -14.87 -11.64
CA ILE A 277 -13.26 -16.29 -11.85
C ILE A 277 -13.00 -16.59 -13.34
N CYS A 278 -13.70 -15.95 -14.28
CA CYS A 278 -13.57 -16.29 -15.71
C CYS A 278 -12.31 -15.71 -16.38
N LEU A 279 -11.87 -14.50 -15.99
CA LEU A 279 -10.70 -13.86 -16.61
C LEU A 279 -9.36 -14.47 -16.14
N PHE A 280 -9.32 -15.06 -14.95
CA PHE A 280 -8.12 -15.74 -14.44
C PHE A 280 -7.86 -17.09 -15.14
N ILE A 281 -8.91 -17.83 -15.53
CA ILE A 281 -8.75 -19.15 -16.17
C ILE A 281 -8.15 -19.04 -17.59
N GLN A 282 -8.47 -17.99 -18.35
CA GLN A 282 -7.96 -17.83 -19.72
C GLN A 282 -6.47 -17.42 -19.80
N SER A 283 -5.91 -16.87 -18.72
CA SER A 283 -4.53 -16.38 -18.68
C SER A 283 -3.51 -17.45 -18.28
N LEU A 284 -3.98 -18.61 -17.80
CA LEU A 284 -3.15 -19.74 -17.32
C LEU A 284 -3.05 -20.89 -18.33
N THR A 285 -3.59 -20.74 -19.55
CA THR A 285 -3.59 -21.77 -20.60
C THR A 285 -2.72 -21.43 -21.82
N VAL A 286 -1.60 -20.72 -21.63
CA VAL A 286 -0.55 -20.58 -22.65
C VAL A 286 0.80 -20.95 -22.07
#